data_AF-A0A2N2M3U1-F1
#
_entry.id   AF-A0A2N2M3U1-F1
#
_cell.length_a   1.000
_cell.length_b   1.000
_cell.length_c   1.000
_cell.angle_alpha   90.00
_cell.angle_beta   90.00
_cell.angle_gamma   90.00
#
_symmetry.space_group_name_H-M   'P 1'
#
loop_
_entity.id
_entity.type
_entity.pdbx_description
1 polymer ?
#
loop_
_entity_poly.entity_id
_entity_poly.type
_entity_poly.pdbx_seq_one_letter_code
_entity_poly.pdbx_strand_id
1 'polypeptide(L)'
;MKLQKASGVLKNFQTQINIKMKILLHDYGGYPFTHQLAKTLVTRNYFIEYVYSVTTQSIQRTGFFPSSRNFLQSGINLSHSFAKYSYLQRWNCEIEHGQKLASKIITSHPDIVISANAPLDVQRQVMKASHEVGAKFIFWLQDAISEATRHELTKKIPLFGTLISNYYTLVEKNMVKRSDRVILISDDFVPLMKHWGVNKERITIIPNWAPLTDIPVFPKQNPWAATHNLEEQFVFLFSGILGLKHNPEYFIQLSIAFKFFLDVKIVIVAEGAAIVWLKEQKEKLNLDNLLLFPYQPAEVYPQMLGASDVLMSILNSEAGSYSVPSKVLSYMCAGRPLLLSVPLENLAARLVIKNDAGKVSSPLKVTHFVDNAKSFYFDRQSLIRMGNNARKYAQEFFNIERITDKFESLF
;
A
#
# COMPACT_ATOMS: atom_id res chain seq x y z
N MET A 1 -66.45 10.14 -22.55
CA MET A 1 -65.46 10.65 -23.53
C MET A 1 -64.36 11.46 -22.84
N LYS A 2 -63.54 10.82 -21.99
CA LYS A 2 -62.32 11.39 -21.39
C LYS A 2 -61.33 10.26 -21.07
N LEU A 3 -60.75 9.69 -22.13
CA LEU A 3 -59.62 8.76 -22.06
C LEU A 3 -58.77 9.02 -23.31
N GLN A 4 -58.02 10.11 -23.30
CA GLN A 4 -56.92 10.42 -24.23
C GLN A 4 -56.30 11.76 -23.80
N LYS A 5 -55.40 11.70 -22.81
CA LYS A 5 -54.38 12.73 -22.50
C LYS A 5 -53.56 12.27 -21.28
N ALA A 6 -52.90 11.12 -21.41
CA ALA A 6 -51.93 10.63 -20.43
C ALA A 6 -50.82 9.80 -21.11
N SER A 7 -50.43 10.18 -22.32
CA SER A 7 -49.38 9.49 -23.09
C SER A 7 -48.41 10.53 -23.65
N GLY A 8 -47.63 11.17 -22.76
CA GLY A 8 -46.74 12.23 -23.20
C GLY A 8 -45.77 12.82 -22.18
N VAL A 9 -45.51 12.19 -21.03
CA VAL A 9 -44.42 12.63 -20.14
C VAL A 9 -43.82 11.45 -19.36
N LEU A 10 -43.27 10.47 -20.07
CA LEU A 10 -42.24 9.57 -19.54
C LEU A 10 -41.17 9.44 -20.62
N LYS A 11 -40.50 10.57 -20.92
CA LYS A 11 -39.22 10.52 -21.61
C LYS A 11 -38.21 9.92 -20.65
N ASN A 12 -37.79 8.70 -20.98
CA ASN A 12 -36.59 8.04 -20.48
C ASN A 12 -35.43 9.04 -20.39
N PHE A 13 -35.10 9.52 -19.18
CA PHE A 13 -33.75 9.99 -18.88
C PHE A 13 -32.87 8.76 -18.61
N GLN A 14 -32.70 7.91 -19.63
CA GLN A 14 -31.49 7.09 -19.71
C GLN A 14 -30.45 7.97 -20.39
N THR A 15 -29.74 8.77 -19.60
CA THR A 15 -28.53 9.44 -20.06
C THR A 15 -27.59 8.33 -20.56
N GLN A 16 -27.38 8.23 -21.88
CA GLN A 16 -26.30 7.44 -22.43
C GLN A 16 -25.01 8.00 -21.85
N ILE A 17 -24.41 7.26 -20.91
CA ILE A 17 -23.08 7.60 -20.39
C ILE A 17 -22.13 7.43 -21.58
N ASN A 18 -21.59 8.55 -22.06
CA ASN A 18 -20.58 8.53 -23.12
C ASN A 18 -19.26 8.04 -22.53
N ILE A 19 -18.98 6.75 -22.68
CA ILE A 19 -17.76 6.13 -22.16
C ILE A 19 -16.58 6.62 -23.00
N LYS A 20 -15.58 7.24 -22.35
CA LYS A 20 -14.38 7.73 -23.01
C LYS A 20 -13.52 6.59 -23.54
N MET A 21 -13.29 5.58 -22.71
CA MET A 21 -12.32 4.51 -22.92
C MET A 21 -12.52 3.38 -21.91
N LYS A 22 -12.13 2.16 -22.27
CA LYS A 22 -12.08 0.98 -21.41
C LYS A 22 -10.67 0.75 -20.85
N ILE A 23 -10.56 0.74 -19.52
CA ILE A 23 -9.29 0.53 -18.81
C ILE A 23 -9.41 -0.69 -17.90
N LEU A 24 -8.46 -1.62 -18.04
CA LEU A 24 -8.25 -2.68 -17.06
C LEU A 24 -7.20 -2.22 -16.06
N LEU A 25 -7.57 -2.13 -14.78
CA LEU A 25 -6.67 -1.77 -13.70
C LEU A 25 -6.45 -2.99 -12.81
N HIS A 26 -5.21 -3.48 -12.79
CA HIS A 26 -4.81 -4.63 -12.01
C HIS A 26 -4.11 -4.22 -10.70
N ASP A 27 -4.63 -4.72 -9.58
CA ASP A 27 -4.07 -4.57 -8.24
C ASP A 27 -3.66 -5.92 -7.65
N TYR A 28 -2.37 -6.22 -7.74
CA TYR A 28 -1.83 -7.45 -7.16
C TYR A 28 -1.66 -7.35 -5.63
N GLY A 29 -1.31 -6.17 -5.12
CA GLY A 29 -0.88 -5.95 -3.74
C GLY A 29 -1.97 -5.62 -2.73
N GLY A 30 -3.19 -5.33 -3.19
CA GLY A 30 -4.28 -4.88 -2.32
C GLY A 30 -4.05 -3.45 -1.85
N TYR A 31 -3.63 -2.58 -2.75
CA TYR A 31 -3.33 -1.19 -2.42
C TYR A 31 -4.64 -0.38 -2.32
N PRO A 32 -4.83 0.44 -1.27
CA PRO A 32 -6.04 1.23 -1.16
C PRO A 32 -6.14 2.32 -2.25
N PHE A 33 -5.00 2.83 -2.73
CA PHE A 33 -4.94 3.89 -3.74
C PHE A 33 -5.34 3.43 -5.14
N THR A 34 -5.08 2.17 -5.53
CA THR A 34 -5.49 1.62 -6.84
C THR A 34 -7.01 1.56 -6.93
N HIS A 35 -7.65 1.14 -5.85
CA HIS A 35 -9.11 1.10 -5.75
C HIS A 35 -9.72 2.51 -5.76
N GLN A 36 -9.11 3.48 -5.08
CA GLN A 36 -9.58 4.88 -5.12
C GLN A 36 -9.46 5.47 -6.53
N LEU A 37 -8.34 5.24 -7.23
CA LEU A 37 -8.15 5.67 -8.62
C LEU A 37 -9.23 5.07 -9.53
N ALA A 38 -9.49 3.76 -9.40
CA ALA A 38 -10.51 3.08 -10.18
C ALA A 38 -11.88 3.74 -10.01
N LYS A 39 -12.27 4.06 -8.77
CA LYS A 39 -13.54 4.76 -8.48
C LYS A 39 -13.60 6.15 -9.09
N THR A 40 -12.53 6.94 -8.99
CA THR A 40 -12.51 8.29 -9.55
C THR A 40 -12.52 8.28 -11.09
N LEU A 41 -11.90 7.29 -11.73
CA LEU A 41 -12.00 7.15 -13.18
C LEU A 41 -13.43 6.79 -13.64
N VAL A 42 -14.16 5.98 -12.86
CA VAL A 42 -15.57 5.68 -13.13
C VAL A 42 -16.42 6.95 -13.10
N THR A 43 -16.19 7.88 -12.14
CA THR A 43 -16.92 9.16 -12.10
C THR A 43 -16.53 10.10 -13.24
N ARG A 44 -15.37 9.89 -13.87
CA ARG A 44 -14.88 10.62 -15.05
C ARG A 44 -15.26 9.99 -16.39
N ASN A 45 -16.28 9.13 -16.41
CA ASN A 45 -16.84 8.46 -17.58
C ASN A 45 -15.90 7.47 -18.29
N TYR A 46 -14.96 6.86 -17.55
CA TYR A 46 -14.25 5.68 -18.04
C TYR A 46 -15.02 4.41 -17.72
N PHE A 47 -14.83 3.37 -18.54
CA PHE A 47 -15.21 2.02 -18.17
C PHE A 47 -14.02 1.36 -17.48
N ILE A 48 -14.17 0.99 -16.21
CA ILE A 48 -13.08 0.40 -15.44
C ILE A 48 -13.38 -1.06 -15.12
N GLU A 49 -12.43 -1.91 -15.48
CA GLU A 49 -12.36 -3.31 -15.07
C GLU A 49 -11.27 -3.46 -14.00
N TYR A 50 -11.67 -3.42 -12.73
CA TYR A 50 -10.79 -3.57 -11.58
C TYR A 50 -10.56 -5.05 -11.27
N VAL A 51 -9.34 -5.50 -11.48
CA VAL A 51 -8.94 -6.89 -11.27
C VAL A 51 -7.96 -6.97 -10.13
N TYR A 52 -8.26 -7.76 -9.10
CA TYR A 52 -7.39 -7.89 -7.92
C TYR A 52 -7.09 -9.33 -7.59
N SER A 53 -5.99 -9.57 -6.88
CA SER A 53 -5.67 -10.90 -6.38
C SER A 53 -6.44 -11.23 -5.11
N VAL A 54 -7.18 -12.34 -5.08
CA VAL A 54 -7.89 -12.77 -3.86
C VAL A 54 -6.97 -13.59 -2.96
N THR A 55 -6.23 -14.53 -3.55
CA THR A 55 -5.47 -15.55 -2.80
C THR A 55 -4.09 -15.06 -2.35
N THR A 56 -3.54 -14.00 -2.95
CA THR A 56 -2.19 -13.51 -2.62
C THR A 56 -2.18 -12.30 -1.68
N GLN A 57 -3.35 -11.71 -1.40
CA GLN A 57 -3.49 -10.59 -0.47
C GLN A 57 -3.62 -11.11 0.96
N SER A 58 -2.75 -10.64 1.87
CA SER A 58 -2.83 -10.98 3.29
C SER A 58 -3.82 -10.12 4.07
N ILE A 59 -4.31 -9.03 3.49
CA ILE A 59 -5.31 -8.14 4.07
C ILE A 59 -6.30 -7.80 2.96
N GLN A 60 -7.55 -8.21 3.11
CA GLN A 60 -8.62 -7.79 2.20
C GLN A 60 -8.97 -6.34 2.53
N ARG A 61 -8.67 -5.42 1.60
CA ARG A 61 -8.92 -3.98 1.75
C ARG A 61 -9.99 -3.45 0.80
N THR A 62 -10.46 -4.30 -0.11
CA THR A 62 -11.47 -3.96 -1.10
C THR A 62 -12.85 -4.24 -0.52
N GLY A 63 -13.53 -3.19 -0.05
CA GLY A 63 -14.97 -3.26 0.18
C GLY A 63 -15.71 -3.57 -1.12
N PHE A 64 -16.81 -4.32 -1.04
CA PHE A 64 -17.67 -4.60 -2.19
C PHE A 64 -18.24 -3.28 -2.74
N PHE A 65 -18.01 -3.00 -4.02
CA PHE A 65 -18.70 -1.90 -4.70
C PHE A 65 -19.86 -2.47 -5.52
N PRO A 66 -21.05 -1.85 -5.47
CA PRO A 66 -22.13 -2.24 -6.36
C PRO A 66 -21.66 -2.12 -7.81
N SER A 67 -21.92 -3.15 -8.61
CA SER A 67 -21.68 -3.09 -10.05
C SER A 67 -22.40 -1.88 -10.63
N SER A 68 -21.65 -0.97 -11.25
CA SER A 68 -22.21 0.13 -12.02
C SER A 68 -22.13 -0.19 -13.50
N ARG A 69 -22.84 0.56 -14.34
CA ARG A 69 -22.87 0.36 -15.79
C ARG A 69 -21.46 0.45 -16.43
N ASN A 70 -20.52 1.13 -15.77
CA ASN A 70 -19.16 1.37 -16.23
C ASN A 70 -18.08 0.90 -15.22
N PHE A 71 -18.42 0.05 -14.26
CA PHE A 71 -17.48 -0.53 -13.31
C PHE A 71 -17.69 -2.04 -13.14
N LEU A 72 -16.66 -2.82 -13.47
CA LEU A 72 -16.60 -4.24 -13.20
C LEU A 72 -15.47 -4.52 -12.22
N GLN A 73 -15.78 -5.23 -11.14
CA GLN A 73 -14.79 -5.68 -10.17
C GLN A 73 -14.74 -7.21 -10.17
N SER A 74 -13.54 -7.78 -10.27
CA SER A 74 -13.37 -9.23 -10.24
C SER A 74 -12.08 -9.63 -9.55
N GLY A 75 -12.18 -10.63 -8.68
CA GLY A 75 -11.04 -11.24 -8.01
C GLY A 75 -10.49 -12.44 -8.80
N ILE A 76 -9.17 -12.52 -8.94
CA ILE A 76 -8.49 -13.72 -9.43
C ILE A 76 -8.30 -14.66 -8.24
N ASN A 77 -8.94 -15.82 -8.32
CA ASN A 77 -8.79 -16.92 -7.36
C ASN A 77 -7.86 -17.97 -7.97
N LEU A 78 -6.87 -18.42 -7.20
CA LEU A 78 -5.97 -19.51 -7.60
C LEU A 78 -6.52 -20.87 -7.19
N SER A 79 -6.10 -21.92 -7.88
CA SER A 79 -6.55 -23.29 -7.65
C SER A 79 -5.96 -23.91 -6.37
N HIS A 80 -4.92 -23.28 -5.82
CA HIS A 80 -4.20 -23.71 -4.63
C HIS A 80 -4.04 -22.55 -3.63
N SER A 81 -3.85 -22.88 -2.35
CA SER A 81 -3.49 -21.90 -1.33
C SER A 81 -2.11 -21.29 -1.64
N PHE A 82 -1.99 -19.97 -1.51
CA PHE A 82 -0.76 -19.27 -1.84
C PHE A 82 0.34 -19.60 -0.82
N ALA A 83 1.25 -20.51 -1.19
CA ALA A 83 2.34 -20.95 -0.35
C ALA A 83 3.51 -19.95 -0.33
N LYS A 84 3.35 -18.86 0.42
CA LYS A 84 4.30 -17.72 0.51
C LYS A 84 5.77 -18.12 0.74
N TYR A 85 6.00 -19.21 1.48
CA TYR A 85 7.33 -19.68 1.88
C TYR A 85 7.90 -20.81 1.02
N SER A 86 7.13 -21.34 0.06
CA SER A 86 7.58 -22.36 -0.89
C SER A 86 7.81 -21.72 -2.26
N TYR A 87 9.08 -21.56 -2.66
CA TYR A 87 9.41 -20.83 -3.89
C TYR A 87 8.77 -21.43 -5.15
N LEU A 88 8.81 -22.75 -5.32
CA LEU A 88 8.25 -23.40 -6.51
C LEU A 88 6.73 -23.31 -6.57
N GLN A 89 6.06 -23.56 -5.44
CA GLN A 89 4.60 -23.44 -5.37
C GLN A 89 4.14 -22.00 -5.57
N ARG A 90 4.86 -21.04 -4.98
CA ARG A 90 4.63 -19.61 -5.20
C ARG A 90 4.80 -19.25 -6.67
N TRP A 91 5.87 -19.71 -7.32
CA TRP A 91 6.10 -19.43 -8.73
C TRP A 91 4.97 -20.00 -9.61
N ASN A 92 4.51 -21.23 -9.36
CA ASN A 92 3.36 -21.79 -10.07
C ASN A 92 2.08 -20.98 -9.86
N CYS A 93 1.83 -20.51 -8.63
CA CYS A 93 0.71 -19.61 -8.32
C CYS A 93 0.81 -18.29 -9.10
N GLU A 94 2.01 -17.72 -9.22
CA GLU A 94 2.26 -16.50 -9.99
C GLU A 94 2.02 -16.74 -11.49
N ILE A 95 2.44 -17.89 -12.04
CA ILE A 95 2.17 -18.24 -13.44
C ILE A 95 0.67 -18.38 -13.68
N GLU A 96 -0.05 -19.12 -12.83
CA GLU A 96 -1.52 -19.29 -12.94
C GLU A 96 -2.24 -17.94 -12.85
N HIS A 97 -1.82 -17.05 -11.94
CA HIS A 97 -2.37 -15.70 -11.83
C HIS A 97 -2.19 -14.91 -13.13
N GLY A 98 -0.98 -14.96 -13.70
CA GLY A 98 -0.66 -14.31 -14.97
C GLY A 98 -1.52 -14.82 -16.12
N GLN A 99 -1.75 -16.14 -16.19
CA GLN A 99 -2.58 -16.75 -17.24
C GLN A 99 -4.04 -16.30 -17.12
N LYS A 100 -4.61 -16.34 -15.91
CA LYS A 100 -5.99 -15.91 -15.66
C LYS A 100 -6.19 -14.43 -16.01
N LEU A 101 -5.24 -13.58 -15.64
CA LEU A 101 -5.28 -12.16 -15.97
C LEU A 101 -5.11 -11.89 -17.48
N ALA A 102 -4.17 -12.59 -18.13
CA ALA A 102 -3.96 -12.51 -19.57
C ALA A 102 -5.21 -12.91 -20.35
N SER A 103 -5.83 -14.04 -20.02
CA SER A 103 -7.09 -14.48 -20.63
C SER A 103 -8.20 -13.42 -20.48
N LYS A 104 -8.26 -12.79 -19.31
CA LYS A 104 -9.23 -11.71 -19.06
C LYS A 104 -8.96 -10.48 -19.91
N ILE A 105 -7.71 -10.08 -20.10
CA ILE A 105 -7.34 -8.99 -21.02
C ILE A 105 -7.74 -9.34 -22.46
N ILE A 106 -7.44 -10.57 -22.90
CA ILE A 106 -7.79 -11.05 -24.24
C ILE A 106 -9.31 -11.02 -24.47
N THR A 107 -10.10 -11.48 -23.49
CA THR A 107 -11.58 -11.46 -23.62
C THR A 107 -12.17 -10.06 -23.52
N SER A 108 -11.58 -9.20 -22.68
CA SER A 108 -12.12 -7.86 -22.42
C SER A 108 -11.76 -6.82 -23.48
N HIS A 109 -10.66 -7.00 -24.22
CA HIS A 109 -10.13 -6.04 -25.19
C HIS A 109 -10.14 -4.58 -24.65
N PRO A 110 -9.43 -4.29 -23.55
CA PRO A 110 -9.36 -2.93 -23.04
C PRO A 110 -8.50 -2.06 -23.97
N ASP A 111 -8.68 -0.75 -23.92
CA ASP A 111 -7.80 0.19 -24.62
C ASP A 111 -6.47 0.37 -23.87
N ILE A 112 -6.53 0.28 -22.53
CA ILE A 112 -5.37 0.43 -21.63
C ILE A 112 -5.38 -0.64 -20.55
N VAL A 113 -4.21 -1.19 -20.26
CA VAL A 113 -3.94 -2.02 -19.08
C VAL A 113 -2.96 -1.29 -18.16
N ILE A 114 -3.40 -0.99 -16.94
CA ILE A 114 -2.56 -0.44 -15.87
C ILE A 114 -2.33 -1.54 -14.85
N SER A 115 -1.07 -1.93 -14.61
CA SER A 115 -0.76 -3.01 -13.66
C SER A 115 0.13 -2.52 -12.53
N ALA A 116 -0.46 -2.39 -11.34
CA ALA A 116 0.23 -1.99 -10.11
C ALA A 116 0.99 -3.18 -9.51
N ASN A 117 2.30 -3.19 -9.75
CA ASN A 117 3.32 -4.14 -9.31
C ASN A 117 2.82 -5.56 -8.98
N ALA A 118 2.79 -6.41 -10.00
CA ALA A 118 2.71 -7.86 -9.84
C ALA A 118 4.12 -8.49 -10.01
N PRO A 119 4.33 -9.75 -9.59
CA PRO A 119 5.55 -10.49 -9.90
C PRO A 119 5.90 -10.43 -11.39
N LEU A 120 7.20 -10.41 -11.71
CA LEU A 120 7.66 -10.14 -13.08
C LEU A 120 7.11 -11.15 -14.10
N ASP A 121 6.93 -12.41 -13.70
CA ASP A 121 6.33 -13.42 -14.56
C ASP A 121 4.84 -13.18 -14.84
N VAL A 122 4.09 -12.66 -13.86
CA VAL A 122 2.70 -12.19 -14.05
C VAL A 122 2.70 -11.02 -15.03
N GLN A 123 3.47 -9.98 -14.72
CA GLN A 123 3.52 -8.76 -15.51
C GLN A 123 3.93 -9.03 -16.97
N ARG A 124 4.84 -9.98 -17.20
CA ARG A 124 5.28 -10.36 -18.54
C ARG A 124 4.13 -10.92 -19.38
N GLN A 125 3.29 -11.77 -18.79
CA GLN A 125 2.11 -12.32 -19.45
C GLN A 125 1.06 -11.24 -19.72
N VAL A 126 0.83 -10.36 -18.74
CA VAL A 126 -0.10 -9.23 -18.85
C VAL A 126 0.30 -8.29 -19.97
N MET A 127 1.57 -7.87 -20.03
CA MET A 127 2.08 -7.00 -21.09
C MET A 127 1.96 -7.66 -22.47
N LYS A 128 2.25 -8.96 -22.57
CA LYS A 128 2.09 -9.70 -23.83
C LYS A 128 0.64 -9.70 -24.29
N ALA A 129 -0.30 -10.08 -23.41
CA ALA A 129 -1.73 -10.09 -23.70
C ALA A 129 -2.27 -8.71 -24.07
N SER A 130 -1.77 -7.65 -23.40
CA SER A 130 -2.15 -6.26 -23.69
C SER A 130 -1.80 -5.90 -25.15
N HIS A 131 -0.56 -6.16 -25.58
CA HIS A 131 -0.15 -5.89 -26.95
C HIS A 131 -0.84 -6.80 -27.98
N GLU A 132 -1.16 -8.04 -27.63
CA GLU A 132 -1.90 -8.97 -28.51
C GLU A 132 -3.29 -8.44 -28.87
N VAL A 133 -3.94 -7.69 -27.97
CA VAL A 133 -5.23 -7.03 -28.24
C VAL A 133 -5.11 -5.58 -28.69
N GLY A 134 -3.89 -5.06 -28.88
CA GLY A 134 -3.65 -3.67 -29.26
C GLY A 134 -3.80 -2.65 -28.13
N ALA A 135 -3.93 -3.09 -26.88
CA ALA A 135 -4.02 -2.21 -25.71
C ALA A 135 -2.66 -1.59 -25.37
N LYS A 136 -2.67 -0.34 -24.89
CA LYS A 136 -1.49 0.25 -24.26
C LYS A 136 -1.22 -0.41 -22.92
N PHE A 137 0.03 -0.70 -22.62
CA PHE A 137 0.46 -1.22 -21.32
C PHE A 137 1.21 -0.17 -20.51
N ILE A 138 0.65 0.17 -19.34
CA ILE A 138 1.25 1.09 -18.37
C ILE A 138 1.83 0.29 -17.21
N PHE A 139 3.16 0.27 -17.12
CA PHE A 139 3.88 -0.38 -16.03
C PHE A 139 3.90 0.55 -14.81
N TRP A 140 3.14 0.24 -13.76
CA TRP A 140 3.16 1.00 -12.53
C TRP A 140 4.08 0.34 -11.49
N LEU A 141 5.30 0.86 -11.40
CA LEU A 141 6.40 0.32 -10.60
C LEU A 141 6.28 0.75 -9.13
N GLN A 142 6.00 -0.21 -8.25
CA GLN A 142 5.91 0.01 -6.80
C GLN A 142 7.23 -0.36 -6.09
N ASP A 143 7.87 -1.44 -6.52
CA ASP A 143 9.18 -1.88 -6.05
C ASP A 143 9.99 -2.37 -7.25
N ALA A 144 11.32 -2.19 -7.24
CA ALA A 144 12.21 -2.80 -8.23
C ALA A 144 12.42 -4.29 -7.87
N ILE A 145 11.65 -5.19 -8.48
CA ILE A 145 11.59 -6.59 -8.04
C ILE A 145 12.94 -7.29 -8.28
N SER A 146 13.63 -7.01 -9.39
CA SER A 146 14.94 -7.61 -9.65
C SER A 146 16.02 -7.17 -8.65
N GLU A 147 16.01 -5.91 -8.21
CA GLU A 147 16.91 -5.40 -7.17
C GLU A 147 16.63 -6.09 -5.82
N ALA A 148 15.36 -6.21 -5.44
CA ALA A 148 14.95 -6.91 -4.24
C ALA A 148 15.36 -8.40 -4.28
N THR A 149 15.10 -9.08 -5.40
CA THR A 149 15.51 -10.47 -5.67
C THR A 149 17.02 -10.62 -5.49
N ARG A 150 17.83 -9.71 -6.05
CA ARG A 150 19.29 -9.75 -5.94
C ARG A 150 19.78 -9.64 -4.51
N HIS A 151 19.20 -8.72 -3.74
CA HIS A 151 19.59 -8.54 -2.34
C HIS A 151 19.23 -9.76 -1.46
N GLU A 152 18.09 -10.39 -1.70
CA GLU A 152 17.59 -11.50 -0.87
C GLU A 152 18.17 -12.88 -1.27
N LEU A 153 18.21 -13.19 -2.57
CA LEU A 153 18.62 -14.51 -3.06
C LEU A 153 20.14 -14.71 -3.05
N THR A 154 20.92 -13.69 -3.40
CA THR A 154 22.39 -13.81 -3.41
C THR A 154 22.96 -14.05 -2.01
N LYS A 155 22.26 -13.67 -0.94
CA LYS A 155 22.64 -14.01 0.45
C LYS A 155 22.40 -15.47 0.80
N LYS A 156 21.32 -16.06 0.29
CA LYS A 156 20.91 -17.43 0.63
C LYS A 156 21.62 -18.46 -0.24
N ILE A 157 21.78 -18.18 -1.53
CA ILE A 157 22.38 -19.10 -2.50
C ILE A 157 23.23 -18.28 -3.49
N PRO A 158 24.50 -17.97 -3.19
CA PRO A 158 25.26 -16.94 -3.92
C PRO A 158 25.36 -17.15 -5.44
N LEU A 159 25.72 -18.36 -5.90
CA LEU A 159 25.93 -18.64 -7.31
C LEU A 159 24.60 -18.65 -8.10
N PHE A 160 23.63 -19.46 -7.68
CA PHE A 160 22.32 -19.55 -8.34
C PHE A 160 21.49 -18.28 -8.18
N GLY A 161 21.59 -17.62 -7.01
CA GLY A 161 20.94 -16.34 -6.74
C GLY A 161 21.40 -15.25 -7.71
N THR A 162 22.69 -15.21 -8.04
CA THR A 162 23.22 -14.26 -9.03
C THR A 162 22.65 -14.51 -10.42
N LEU A 163 22.61 -15.78 -10.87
CA LEU A 163 22.04 -16.14 -12.18
C LEU A 163 20.56 -15.79 -12.28
N ILE A 164 19.76 -16.16 -11.26
CA ILE A 164 18.32 -15.86 -11.19
C ILE A 164 18.09 -14.35 -11.19
N SER A 165 18.90 -13.61 -10.42
CA SER A 165 18.78 -12.16 -10.32
C SER A 165 19.13 -11.47 -11.64
N ASN A 166 20.14 -11.94 -12.36
CA ASN A 166 20.49 -11.41 -13.68
C ASN A 166 19.37 -11.68 -14.69
N TYR A 167 18.79 -12.88 -14.68
CA TYR A 167 17.62 -13.20 -15.50
C TYR A 167 16.46 -12.24 -15.22
N TYR A 168 16.06 -12.08 -13.95
CA TYR A 168 14.94 -11.18 -13.60
C TYR A 168 15.26 -9.70 -13.85
N THR A 169 16.53 -9.29 -13.74
CA THR A 169 16.97 -7.94 -14.13
C THR A 169 16.75 -7.71 -15.62
N LEU A 170 17.11 -8.69 -16.47
CA LEU A 170 16.86 -8.60 -17.92
C LEU A 170 15.36 -8.59 -18.24
N VAL A 171 14.57 -9.41 -17.55
CA VAL A 171 13.11 -9.45 -17.72
C VAL A 171 12.49 -8.09 -17.38
N GLU A 172 12.75 -7.54 -16.19
CA GLU A 172 12.20 -6.26 -15.74
C GLU A 172 12.66 -5.11 -16.66
N LYS A 173 13.95 -5.06 -16.98
CA LYS A 173 14.53 -4.09 -17.93
C LYS A 173 13.82 -4.11 -19.29
N ASN A 174 13.60 -5.30 -19.84
CA ASN A 174 12.92 -5.44 -21.14
C ASN A 174 11.46 -5.00 -21.07
N MET A 175 10.77 -5.28 -19.96
CA MET A 175 9.39 -4.89 -19.78
C MET A 175 9.20 -3.38 -19.67
N VAL A 176 9.99 -2.70 -18.82
CA VAL A 176 9.87 -1.24 -18.69
C VAL A 176 10.25 -0.52 -19.99
N LYS A 177 11.14 -1.09 -20.81
CA LYS A 177 11.45 -0.56 -22.15
C LYS A 177 10.33 -0.74 -23.17
N ARG A 178 9.58 -1.83 -23.06
CA ARG A 178 8.52 -2.19 -23.99
C ARG A 178 7.14 -1.67 -23.58
N SER A 179 7.01 -1.12 -22.38
CA SER A 179 5.78 -0.49 -21.92
C SER A 179 5.59 0.86 -22.60
N ASP A 180 4.33 1.22 -22.87
CA ASP A 180 3.97 2.51 -23.48
C ASP A 180 4.28 3.66 -22.52
N ARG A 181 4.00 3.44 -21.23
CA ARG A 181 4.33 4.35 -20.13
C ARG A 181 4.83 3.56 -18.92
N VAL A 182 5.68 4.21 -18.13
CA VAL A 182 6.19 3.71 -16.85
C VAL A 182 5.90 4.74 -15.77
N ILE A 183 5.11 4.34 -14.78
CA ILE A 183 4.83 5.16 -13.61
C ILE A 183 5.80 4.75 -12.50
N LEU A 184 6.56 5.73 -12.00
CA LEU A 184 7.44 5.57 -10.83
C LEU A 184 6.80 6.22 -9.61
N ILE A 185 6.95 5.61 -8.44
CA ILE A 185 6.44 6.17 -7.17
C ILE A 185 7.40 7.14 -6.49
N SER A 186 8.64 7.27 -6.99
CA SER A 186 9.68 8.14 -6.45
C SER A 186 10.71 8.50 -7.51
N ASP A 187 11.31 9.68 -7.39
CA ASP A 187 12.48 10.09 -8.17
C ASP A 187 13.68 9.15 -7.96
N ASP A 188 13.71 8.43 -6.83
CA ASP A 188 14.79 7.48 -6.50
C ASP A 188 14.92 6.34 -7.53
N PHE A 189 13.85 6.03 -8.29
CA PHE A 189 13.89 5.01 -9.34
C PHE A 189 14.37 5.55 -10.69
N VAL A 190 14.46 6.87 -10.87
CA VAL A 190 14.89 7.49 -12.13
C VAL A 190 16.32 7.10 -12.53
N PRO A 191 17.32 7.08 -11.62
CA PRO A 191 18.66 6.61 -11.96
C PRO A 191 18.67 5.18 -12.49
N LEU A 192 17.87 4.28 -11.90
CA LEU A 192 17.75 2.90 -12.37
C LEU A 192 17.12 2.83 -13.77
N MET A 193 16.04 3.56 -14.01
CA MET A 193 15.41 3.63 -15.34
C MET A 193 16.36 4.20 -16.39
N LYS A 194 17.13 5.24 -16.04
CA LYS A 194 18.17 5.82 -16.91
C LYS A 194 19.28 4.82 -17.20
N HIS A 195 19.77 4.12 -16.18
CA HIS A 195 20.79 3.07 -16.33
C HIS A 195 20.30 1.94 -17.24
N TRP A 196 19.02 1.57 -17.13
CA TRP A 196 18.41 0.60 -18.02
C TRP A 196 18.20 1.12 -19.44
N GLY A 197 18.16 2.44 -19.65
CA GLY A 197 17.96 3.08 -20.95
C GLY A 197 16.49 3.16 -21.35
N VAL A 198 15.60 3.42 -20.37
CA VAL A 198 14.19 3.74 -20.62
C VAL A 198 14.09 5.19 -21.10
N ASN A 199 13.28 5.44 -22.14
CA ASN A 199 13.06 6.81 -22.64
C ASN A 199 12.40 7.67 -21.55
N LYS A 200 13.00 8.82 -21.23
CA LYS A 200 12.50 9.77 -20.23
C LYS A 200 11.06 10.22 -20.49
N GLU A 201 10.65 10.37 -21.75
CA GLU A 201 9.28 10.77 -22.11
C GLU A 201 8.23 9.72 -21.75
N ARG A 202 8.63 8.45 -21.58
CA ARG A 202 7.73 7.37 -21.13
C ARG A 202 7.63 7.31 -19.61
N ILE A 203 8.50 7.99 -18.88
CA ILE A 203 8.57 7.96 -17.43
C ILE A 203 7.72 9.09 -16.86
N THR A 204 6.83 8.76 -15.94
CA THR A 204 6.08 9.76 -15.17
C THR A 204 6.14 9.39 -13.70
N ILE A 205 6.38 10.38 -12.84
CA ILE A 205 6.48 10.16 -11.39
C ILE A 205 5.14 10.52 -10.77
N ILE A 206 4.47 9.50 -10.24
CA ILE A 206 3.22 9.63 -9.50
C ILE A 206 3.43 8.93 -8.16
N PRO A 207 3.78 9.68 -7.10
CA PRO A 207 3.95 9.12 -5.77
C PRO A 207 2.67 8.43 -5.30
N ASN A 208 2.83 7.37 -4.51
CA ASN A 208 1.70 6.74 -3.85
C ASN A 208 1.02 7.70 -2.88
N TRP A 209 -0.27 7.48 -2.67
CA TRP A 209 -1.09 8.23 -1.72
C TRP A 209 -1.88 7.27 -0.83
N ALA A 210 -2.51 7.82 0.21
CA ALA A 210 -3.54 7.13 0.97
C ALA A 210 -4.89 7.81 0.71
N PRO A 211 -6.02 7.06 0.67
CA PRO A 211 -7.34 7.66 0.50
C PRO A 211 -7.71 8.59 1.66
N LEU A 212 -7.45 9.89 1.46
CA LEU A 212 -7.61 10.92 2.49
C LEU A 212 -9.03 11.01 3.06
N THR A 213 -10.03 10.79 2.20
CA THR A 213 -11.46 10.80 2.53
C THR A 213 -11.88 9.61 3.38
N ASP A 214 -11.23 8.46 3.16
CA ASP A 214 -11.58 7.21 3.84
C ASP A 214 -10.87 7.10 5.21
N ILE A 215 -9.91 7.99 5.47
CA ILE A 215 -9.19 8.13 6.73
C ILE A 215 -9.40 9.57 7.26
N PRO A 216 -10.61 9.92 7.71
CA PRO A 216 -10.83 11.19 8.39
C PRO A 216 -10.11 11.18 9.74
N VAL A 217 -9.83 12.38 10.25
CA VAL A 217 -9.22 12.54 11.58
C VAL A 217 -10.27 12.22 12.64
N PHE A 218 -10.00 11.23 13.47
CA PHE A 218 -10.83 10.90 14.63
C PHE A 218 -10.21 11.43 15.93
N PRO A 219 -11.04 11.88 16.89
CA PRO A 219 -10.56 12.19 18.24
C PRO A 219 -9.95 10.96 18.90
N LYS A 220 -9.09 11.20 19.90
CA LYS A 220 -8.46 10.13 20.69
C LYS A 220 -9.50 9.27 21.42
N GLN A 221 -10.41 9.93 22.11
CA GLN A 221 -11.57 9.29 22.73
C GLN A 221 -12.60 9.02 21.63
N ASN A 222 -12.77 7.75 21.28
CA ASN A 222 -13.67 7.28 20.24
C ASN A 222 -14.11 5.83 20.55
N PRO A 223 -15.13 5.28 19.85
CA PRO A 223 -15.67 3.96 20.18
C PRO A 223 -14.64 2.82 20.18
N TRP A 224 -13.64 2.87 19.29
CA TRP A 224 -12.58 1.86 19.26
C TRP A 224 -11.69 1.97 20.50
N ALA A 225 -11.33 3.18 20.94
CA ALA A 225 -10.55 3.39 22.16
C ALA A 225 -11.31 2.89 23.41
N ALA A 226 -12.61 3.19 23.52
CA ALA A 226 -13.46 2.76 24.63
C ALA A 226 -13.55 1.24 24.72
N THR A 227 -13.77 0.57 23.59
CA THR A 227 -13.86 -0.90 23.50
C THR A 227 -12.59 -1.59 24.01
N HIS A 228 -11.43 -0.93 23.92
CA HIS A 228 -10.13 -1.48 24.31
C HIS A 228 -9.54 -0.85 25.58
N ASN A 229 -10.30 0.00 26.29
CA ASN A 229 -9.85 0.72 27.49
C ASN A 229 -8.60 1.60 27.26
N LEU A 230 -8.55 2.31 26.14
CA LEU A 230 -7.41 3.12 25.70
C LEU A 230 -7.63 4.63 25.79
N GLU A 231 -8.84 5.07 26.17
CA GLU A 231 -9.25 6.49 26.15
C GLU A 231 -8.30 7.41 26.96
N GLU A 232 -7.91 6.95 28.14
CA GLU A 232 -7.05 7.67 29.08
C GLU A 232 -5.57 7.27 28.98
N GLN A 233 -5.22 6.39 28.04
CA GLN A 233 -3.86 5.86 27.90
C GLN A 233 -3.07 6.67 26.86
N PHE A 234 -1.77 6.84 27.06
CA PHE A 234 -0.83 7.25 26.03
C PHE A 234 -0.48 6.07 25.13
N VAL A 235 -0.92 6.10 23.87
CA VAL A 235 -0.88 4.95 22.97
C VAL A 235 0.13 5.15 21.84
N PHE A 236 1.14 4.29 21.81
CA PHE A 236 1.96 4.03 20.63
C PHE A 236 1.32 2.90 19.81
N LEU A 237 0.94 3.15 18.56
CA LEU A 237 0.24 2.14 17.75
C LEU A 237 1.01 1.80 16.48
N PHE A 238 1.20 0.50 16.22
CA PHE A 238 1.59 -0.06 14.93
C PHE A 238 0.42 -0.85 14.34
N SER A 239 0.19 -0.71 13.03
CA SER A 239 -0.80 -1.51 12.30
C SER A 239 -0.26 -2.01 10.97
N GLY A 240 -0.43 -3.31 10.68
CA GLY A 240 -0.16 -3.89 9.36
C GLY A 240 0.73 -5.12 9.41
N ILE A 241 1.42 -5.40 8.31
CA ILE A 241 2.16 -6.65 8.14
C ILE A 241 3.53 -6.55 8.83
N LEU A 242 3.83 -7.50 9.72
CA LEU A 242 5.17 -7.73 10.29
C LEU A 242 5.85 -8.91 9.59
N GLY A 243 6.31 -8.68 8.36
CA GLY A 243 7.08 -9.65 7.57
C GLY A 243 8.59 -9.59 7.83
N LEU A 244 9.35 -10.36 7.04
CA LEU A 244 10.83 -10.51 7.14
C LEU A 244 11.63 -9.19 7.13
N LYS A 245 11.05 -8.12 6.56
CA LYS A 245 11.68 -6.80 6.47
C LYS A 245 11.55 -5.96 7.76
N HIS A 246 10.95 -6.50 8.82
CA HIS A 246 10.70 -5.80 10.07
C HIS A 246 11.43 -6.50 11.22
N ASN A 247 11.83 -5.73 12.23
CA ASN A 247 12.40 -6.25 13.46
C ASN A 247 11.44 -6.00 14.65
N PRO A 248 10.62 -6.99 15.07
CA PRO A 248 9.64 -6.81 16.13
C PRO A 248 10.27 -6.54 17.52
N GLU A 249 11.58 -6.76 17.69
CA GLU A 249 12.33 -6.43 18.92
C GLU A 249 12.16 -4.96 19.34
N TYR A 250 11.96 -4.05 18.37
CA TYR A 250 11.70 -2.63 18.65
C TYR A 250 10.49 -2.42 19.56
N PHE A 251 9.43 -3.23 19.42
CA PHE A 251 8.25 -3.13 20.27
C PHE A 251 8.49 -3.67 21.66
N ILE A 252 9.34 -4.70 21.80
CA ILE A 252 9.76 -5.24 23.09
C ILE A 252 10.58 -4.21 23.84
N GLN A 253 11.61 -3.64 23.20
CA GLN A 253 12.45 -2.60 23.82
C GLN A 253 11.64 -1.37 24.23
N LEU A 254 10.68 -0.96 23.40
CA LEU A 254 9.76 0.12 23.75
C LEU A 254 8.88 -0.24 24.97
N SER A 255 8.33 -1.46 24.99
CA SER A 255 7.51 -1.93 26.11
C SER A 255 8.29 -2.03 27.41
N ILE A 256 9.54 -2.49 27.36
CA ILE A 256 10.46 -2.50 28.52
C ILE A 256 10.69 -1.08 29.03
N ALA A 257 11.01 -0.14 28.12
CA ALA A 257 11.31 1.24 28.48
C ALA A 257 10.13 1.97 29.16
N PHE A 258 8.90 1.58 28.83
CA PHE A 258 7.67 2.12 29.41
C PHE A 258 6.99 1.18 30.41
N LYS A 259 7.66 0.11 30.87
CA LYS A 259 7.05 -0.94 31.71
C LYS A 259 6.40 -0.39 32.98
N PHE A 260 6.99 0.64 33.58
CA PHE A 260 6.51 1.26 34.82
C PHE A 260 5.66 2.52 34.62
N PHE A 261 5.38 2.89 33.36
CA PHE A 261 4.51 4.01 33.03
C PHE A 261 3.10 3.45 32.83
N LEU A 262 2.30 3.47 33.92
CA LEU A 262 1.00 2.79 33.97
C LEU A 262 -0.01 3.33 32.95
N ASP A 263 0.16 4.58 32.52
CA ASP A 263 -0.64 5.25 31.51
C ASP A 263 -0.17 4.97 30.08
N VAL A 264 0.89 4.20 29.83
CA VAL A 264 1.43 3.98 28.47
C VAL A 264 1.08 2.59 27.95
N LYS A 265 0.59 2.51 26.70
CA LYS A 265 0.32 1.26 25.98
C LYS A 265 1.04 1.23 24.64
N ILE A 266 1.62 0.07 24.32
CA ILE A 266 2.23 -0.26 23.03
C ILE A 266 1.28 -1.21 22.34
N VAL A 267 0.56 -0.72 21.34
CA VAL A 267 -0.51 -1.45 20.65
C VAL A 267 -0.01 -1.92 19.29
N ILE A 268 -0.02 -3.22 19.06
CA ILE A 268 0.38 -3.85 17.79
C ILE A 268 -0.83 -4.56 17.19
N VAL A 269 -1.28 -4.07 16.04
CA VAL A 269 -2.39 -4.61 15.27
C VAL A 269 -1.83 -5.33 14.03
N ALA A 270 -1.59 -6.63 14.15
CA ALA A 270 -0.94 -7.43 13.12
C ALA A 270 -1.27 -8.91 13.29
N GLU A 271 -0.91 -9.72 12.30
CA GLU A 271 -0.99 -11.18 12.37
C GLU A 271 0.27 -11.85 11.81
N GLY A 272 0.40 -13.15 12.07
CA GLY A 272 1.48 -14.00 11.56
C GLY A 272 2.58 -14.29 12.58
N ALA A 273 3.68 -14.89 12.11
CA ALA A 273 4.74 -15.44 12.97
C ALA A 273 5.35 -14.41 13.93
N ALA A 274 5.50 -13.14 13.52
CA ALA A 274 6.03 -12.10 14.38
C ALA A 274 5.15 -11.84 15.61
N ILE A 275 3.83 -11.99 15.50
CA ILE A 275 2.89 -11.80 16.62
C ILE A 275 2.96 -12.97 17.60
N VAL A 276 3.13 -14.20 17.09
CA VAL A 276 3.40 -15.37 17.95
C VAL A 276 4.66 -15.13 18.78
N TRP A 277 5.74 -14.71 18.13
CA TRP A 277 6.99 -14.38 18.82
C TRP A 277 6.85 -13.23 19.82
N LEU A 278 6.12 -12.15 19.46
CA LEU A 278 5.85 -11.03 20.38
C LEU A 278 5.06 -11.47 21.61
N LYS A 279 4.11 -12.41 21.45
CA LYS A 279 3.33 -12.96 22.56
C LYS A 279 4.22 -13.75 23.53
N GLU A 280 5.11 -14.59 23.02
CA GLU A 280 6.09 -15.33 23.84
C GLU A 280 7.00 -14.37 24.63
N GLN A 281 7.52 -13.31 23.98
CA GLN A 281 8.36 -12.32 24.66
C GLN A 281 7.58 -11.52 25.70
N LYS A 282 6.33 -11.14 25.41
CA LYS A 282 5.43 -10.44 26.34
C LYS A 282 5.26 -11.25 27.64
N GLU A 283 4.97 -12.54 27.52
CA GLU A 283 4.79 -13.46 28.65
C GLU A 283 6.09 -13.63 29.43
N LYS A 284 7.21 -13.91 28.74
CA LYS A 284 8.53 -14.09 29.36
C LYS A 284 9.00 -12.88 30.16
N LEU A 285 8.71 -11.68 29.68
CA LEU A 285 9.21 -10.42 30.27
C LEU A 285 8.18 -9.69 31.13
N ASN A 286 6.97 -10.25 31.30
CA ASN A 286 5.84 -9.66 32.01
C ASN A 286 5.56 -8.22 31.53
N LEU A 287 5.26 -8.07 30.23
CA LEU A 287 5.03 -6.77 29.58
C LEU A 287 3.54 -6.46 29.44
N ASP A 288 2.88 -6.06 30.52
CA ASP A 288 1.43 -5.80 30.54
C ASP A 288 1.01 -4.62 29.66
N ASN A 289 1.93 -3.69 29.38
CA ASN A 289 1.72 -2.55 28.50
C ASN A 289 1.75 -2.88 27.00
N LEU A 290 2.20 -4.08 26.60
CA LEU A 290 2.19 -4.52 25.20
C LEU A 290 0.86 -5.20 24.86
N LEU A 291 0.02 -4.54 24.04
CA LEU A 291 -1.27 -5.07 23.61
C LEU A 291 -1.17 -5.56 22.17
N LEU A 292 -1.59 -6.81 21.92
CA LEU A 292 -1.55 -7.45 20.61
C LEU A 292 -2.98 -7.73 20.15
N PHE A 293 -3.35 -7.17 19.00
CA PHE A 293 -4.68 -7.35 18.41
C PHE A 293 -4.57 -7.94 17.00
N PRO A 294 -5.55 -8.76 16.56
CA PRO A 294 -5.64 -9.24 15.19
C PRO A 294 -5.99 -8.09 14.25
N TYR A 295 -6.01 -8.36 12.93
CA TYR A 295 -6.43 -7.35 11.97
C TYR A 295 -7.85 -6.84 12.27
N GLN A 296 -8.03 -5.53 12.08
CA GLN A 296 -9.29 -4.86 12.32
C GLN A 296 -10.04 -4.65 11.00
N PRO A 297 -11.39 -4.68 11.01
CA PRO A 297 -12.19 -4.30 9.85
C PRO A 297 -11.82 -2.91 9.31
N ALA A 298 -11.97 -2.70 8.00
CA ALA A 298 -11.59 -1.46 7.35
C ALA A 298 -12.39 -0.25 7.87
N GLU A 299 -13.62 -0.49 8.31
CA GLU A 299 -14.58 0.51 8.80
C GLU A 299 -14.12 1.15 10.12
N VAL A 300 -13.46 0.37 10.98
CA VAL A 300 -12.95 0.87 12.28
C VAL A 300 -11.51 1.35 12.19
N TYR A 301 -10.82 1.14 11.06
CA TYR A 301 -9.42 1.50 10.87
C TYR A 301 -9.13 2.98 11.18
N PRO A 302 -9.92 3.97 10.71
CA PRO A 302 -9.68 5.37 11.05
C PRO A 302 -9.85 5.67 12.55
N GLN A 303 -10.82 5.04 13.23
CA GLN A 303 -11.04 5.20 14.68
C GLN A 303 -9.87 4.61 15.47
N MET A 304 -9.39 3.43 15.05
CA MET A 304 -8.21 2.79 15.61
C MET A 304 -6.97 3.68 15.49
N LEU A 305 -6.71 4.27 14.31
CA LEU A 305 -5.60 5.22 14.18
C LEU A 305 -5.80 6.46 15.05
N GLY A 306 -7.04 6.98 15.13
CA GLY A 306 -7.41 8.10 15.97
C GLY A 306 -7.19 7.86 17.47
N ALA A 307 -7.34 6.62 17.94
CA ALA A 307 -7.12 6.26 19.35
C ALA A 307 -5.65 6.35 19.79
N SER A 308 -4.71 6.55 18.86
CA SER A 308 -3.29 6.64 19.15
C SER A 308 -2.81 8.08 19.42
N ASP A 309 -1.81 8.22 20.28
CA ASP A 309 -1.05 9.46 20.41
C ASP A 309 0.10 9.50 19.40
N VAL A 310 0.70 8.35 19.10
CA VAL A 310 1.83 8.20 18.17
C VAL A 310 1.65 6.97 17.29
N LEU A 311 1.85 7.13 15.99
CA LEU A 311 1.81 6.03 15.02
C LEU A 311 3.23 5.56 14.65
N MET A 312 3.46 4.26 14.73
CA MET A 312 4.80 3.66 14.59
C MET A 312 4.98 2.92 13.27
N SER A 313 6.16 3.02 12.68
CA SER A 313 6.55 2.13 11.59
C SER A 313 8.03 1.81 11.64
N ILE A 314 8.35 0.53 11.44
CA ILE A 314 9.71 0.01 11.42
C ILE A 314 10.03 -0.59 10.05
N LEU A 315 11.31 -0.57 9.66
CA LEU A 315 11.84 -1.21 8.46
C LEU A 315 13.33 -1.49 8.69
N ASN A 316 13.79 -2.70 8.36
CA ASN A 316 15.21 -3.04 8.48
C ASN A 316 16.07 -2.23 7.51
N SER A 317 17.36 -2.09 7.84
CA SER A 317 18.34 -1.30 7.06
C SER A 317 18.35 -1.67 5.58
N GLU A 318 18.32 -2.97 5.29
CA GLU A 318 18.48 -3.51 3.95
C GLU A 318 17.26 -3.27 3.06
N ALA A 319 16.07 -3.13 3.65
CA ALA A 319 14.83 -2.99 2.90
C ALA A 319 14.55 -1.56 2.44
N GLY A 320 15.31 -0.57 2.94
CA GLY A 320 15.08 0.84 2.64
C GLY A 320 15.34 1.24 1.19
N SER A 321 16.22 0.52 0.48
CA SER A 321 16.58 0.84 -0.91
C SER A 321 15.54 0.38 -1.94
N TYR A 322 14.69 -0.58 -1.58
CA TYR A 322 13.78 -1.23 -2.53
C TYR A 322 12.33 -1.30 -2.06
N SER A 323 11.98 -0.69 -0.90
CA SER A 323 10.61 -0.71 -0.39
C SER A 323 10.27 0.54 0.41
N VAL A 324 9.07 1.10 0.19
CA VAL A 324 8.57 2.27 0.92
C VAL A 324 7.37 1.83 1.79
N PRO A 325 7.39 2.08 3.12
CA PRO A 325 6.30 1.66 4.00
C PRO A 325 5.05 2.50 3.78
N SER A 326 4.15 2.04 2.92
CA SER A 326 2.93 2.77 2.50
C SER A 326 1.98 3.17 3.65
N LYS A 327 2.02 2.46 4.79
CA LYS A 327 1.25 2.83 6.01
C LYS A 327 1.57 4.23 6.53
N VAL A 328 2.78 4.74 6.28
CA VAL A 328 3.17 6.11 6.65
C VAL A 328 2.23 7.14 6.01
N LEU A 329 1.76 6.88 4.79
CA LEU A 329 0.80 7.74 4.10
C LEU A 329 -0.57 7.73 4.79
N SER A 330 -1.05 6.56 5.21
CA SER A 330 -2.29 6.43 5.99
C SER A 330 -2.19 7.12 7.36
N TYR A 331 -1.03 7.06 8.00
CA TYR A 331 -0.77 7.71 9.29
C TYR A 331 -0.75 9.23 9.16
N MET A 332 -0.22 9.74 8.05
CA MET A 332 -0.32 11.17 7.71
C MET A 332 -1.78 11.59 7.53
N CYS A 333 -2.62 10.77 6.90
CA CYS A 333 -4.07 11.04 6.88
C CYS A 333 -4.67 11.06 8.28
N ALA A 334 -4.31 10.14 9.19
CA ALA A 334 -4.86 10.13 10.54
C ALA A 334 -4.46 11.36 11.39
N GLY A 335 -3.50 12.17 10.94
CA GLY A 335 -3.09 13.40 11.62
C GLY A 335 -2.41 13.15 12.96
N ARG A 336 -1.65 12.04 13.06
CA ARG A 336 -0.89 11.69 14.27
C ARG A 336 0.61 11.80 14.00
N PRO A 337 1.41 12.20 15.00
CA PRO A 337 2.86 12.20 14.87
C PRO A 337 3.38 10.78 14.61
N LEU A 338 4.42 10.70 13.78
CA LEU A 338 5.01 9.43 13.37
C LEU A 338 6.31 9.14 14.14
N LEU A 339 6.44 7.93 14.66
CA LEU A 339 7.69 7.41 15.21
C LEU A 339 8.24 6.33 14.28
N LEU A 340 9.29 6.65 13.54
CA LEU A 340 9.85 5.77 12.52
C LEU A 340 11.20 5.21 12.94
N SER A 341 11.40 3.91 12.72
CA SER A 341 12.72 3.29 12.65
C SER A 341 12.95 2.75 11.24
N VAL A 342 13.49 3.59 10.37
CA VAL A 342 13.67 3.29 8.94
C VAL A 342 14.96 3.96 8.44
N PRO A 343 15.58 3.48 7.35
CA PRO A 343 16.76 4.13 6.79
C PRO A 343 16.48 5.60 6.44
N LEU A 344 17.40 6.50 6.77
CA LEU A 344 17.17 7.95 6.65
C LEU A 344 17.02 8.40 5.20
N GLU A 345 17.66 7.67 4.29
CA GLU A 345 17.55 7.81 2.86
C GLU A 345 16.21 7.29 2.30
N ASN A 346 15.40 6.54 3.05
CA ASN A 346 14.12 6.05 2.57
C ASN A 346 13.11 7.20 2.39
N LEU A 347 12.28 7.14 1.35
CA LEU A 347 11.28 8.17 1.07
C LEU A 347 10.39 8.48 2.30
N ALA A 348 9.98 7.46 3.08
CA ALA A 348 9.16 7.69 4.26
C ALA A 348 9.89 8.50 5.36
N ALA A 349 11.19 8.25 5.58
CA ALA A 349 11.99 9.06 6.50
C ALA A 349 12.06 10.51 6.03
N ARG A 350 12.41 10.72 4.77
CA ARG A 350 12.55 12.08 4.19
C ARG A 350 11.24 12.84 4.26
N LEU A 351 10.10 12.19 3.98
CA LEU A 351 8.78 12.79 4.10
C LEU A 351 8.46 13.21 5.54
N VAL A 352 8.74 12.36 6.53
CA VAL A 352 8.49 12.70 7.94
C VAL A 352 9.39 13.84 8.43
N ILE A 353 10.69 13.77 8.11
CA ILE A 353 11.67 14.79 8.53
C ILE A 353 11.37 16.14 7.86
N LYS A 354 11.20 16.16 6.54
CA LYS A 354 10.99 17.41 5.76
C LYS A 354 9.75 18.17 6.20
N ASN A 355 8.71 17.46 6.65
CA ASN A 355 7.45 18.07 7.04
C ASN A 355 7.31 18.29 8.55
N ASP A 356 8.34 17.99 9.37
CA ASP A 356 8.20 17.97 10.85
C ASP A 356 6.94 17.20 11.28
N ALA A 357 6.74 16.01 10.71
CA ALA A 357 5.56 15.18 10.93
C ALA A 357 5.80 14.10 12.01
N GLY A 358 6.98 14.08 12.62
CA GLY A 358 7.37 13.02 13.53
C GLY A 358 8.89 12.94 13.74
N LYS A 359 9.34 11.83 14.31
CA LYS A 359 10.75 11.55 14.59
C LYS A 359 11.18 10.26 13.90
N VAL A 360 12.40 10.27 13.37
CA VAL A 360 12.97 9.16 12.63
C VAL A 360 14.30 8.75 13.27
N SER A 361 14.48 7.46 13.49
CA SER A 361 15.74 6.84 13.93
C SER A 361 16.24 5.84 12.89
N SER A 362 17.55 5.66 12.84
CA SER A 362 18.17 4.58 12.06
C SER A 362 17.71 3.21 12.58
N PRO A 363 17.45 2.23 11.71
CA PRO A 363 17.05 0.88 12.11
C PRO A 363 18.17 0.07 12.76
N LEU A 364 19.38 0.62 12.81
CA LEU A 364 20.52 0.04 13.52
C LEU A 364 20.63 0.54 14.98
N LYS A 365 19.78 1.49 15.39
CA LYS A 365 19.88 2.17 16.71
C LYS A 365 18.55 2.15 17.44
N VAL A 366 18.22 1.01 18.05
CA VAL A 366 16.98 0.83 18.83
C VAL A 366 16.86 1.81 19.99
N THR A 367 17.98 2.19 20.62
CA THR A 367 18.02 3.18 21.70
C THR A 367 17.48 4.54 21.25
N HIS A 368 17.86 5.01 20.07
CA HIS A 368 17.36 6.28 19.52
C HIS A 368 15.85 6.24 19.25
N PHE A 369 15.32 5.08 18.84
CA PHE A 369 13.87 4.91 18.67
C PHE A 369 13.14 5.06 20.00
N VAL A 370 13.67 4.43 21.06
CA VAL A 370 13.13 4.54 22.42
C VAL A 370 13.26 5.96 22.97
N ASP A 371 14.39 6.64 22.76
CA ASP A 371 14.60 8.02 23.21
C ASP A 371 13.65 9.00 22.50
N ASN A 372 13.43 8.81 21.20
CA ASN A 372 12.42 9.55 20.45
C ASN A 372 11.01 9.30 21.02
N ALA A 373 10.68 8.05 21.36
CA ALA A 373 9.39 7.73 21.99
C ALA A 373 9.23 8.41 23.37
N LYS A 374 10.26 8.36 24.22
CA LYS A 374 10.27 9.07 25.51
C LYS A 374 10.05 10.57 25.32
N SER A 375 10.72 11.17 24.34
CA SER A 375 10.54 12.59 24.07
C SER A 375 9.11 12.96 23.67
N PHE A 376 8.40 12.08 22.97
CA PHE A 376 6.97 12.26 22.67
C PHE A 376 6.08 12.17 23.91
N TYR A 377 6.39 11.25 24.82
CA TYR A 377 5.65 11.11 26.06
C TYR A 377 5.81 12.35 26.96
N PHE A 378 7.03 12.87 27.08
CA PHE A 378 7.33 14.03 27.94
C PHE A 378 6.99 15.38 27.31
N ASP A 379 7.06 15.53 25.98
CA ASP A 379 6.66 16.74 25.25
C ASP A 379 5.40 16.50 24.40
N ARG A 380 4.25 16.49 25.08
CA ARG A 380 2.95 16.28 24.44
C ARG A 380 2.54 17.41 23.50
N GLN A 381 3.09 18.62 23.66
CA GLN A 381 2.78 19.75 22.78
C GLN A 381 3.33 19.53 21.37
N SER A 382 4.53 18.92 21.26
CA SER A 382 5.11 18.57 19.96
C SER A 382 4.22 17.65 19.12
N LEU A 383 3.41 16.79 19.76
CA LEU A 383 2.54 15.83 19.10
C LEU A 383 1.45 16.51 18.27
N ILE A 384 0.85 17.57 18.80
CA ILE A 384 -0.22 18.32 18.12
C ILE A 384 0.35 18.97 16.87
N ARG A 385 1.50 19.64 16.98
CA ARG A 385 2.18 20.28 15.85
C ARG A 385 2.53 19.26 14.76
N MET A 386 3.18 18.17 15.14
CA MET A 386 3.63 17.14 14.20
C MET A 386 2.46 16.39 13.54
N GLY A 387 1.39 16.10 14.30
CA GLY A 387 0.17 15.52 13.76
C GLY A 387 -0.53 16.43 12.75
N ASN A 388 -0.62 17.73 13.05
CA ASN A 388 -1.17 18.73 12.12
C ASN A 388 -0.34 18.84 10.84
N ASN A 389 0.99 18.83 10.95
CA ASN A 389 1.88 18.84 9.80
C ASN A 389 1.73 17.57 8.94
N ALA A 390 1.60 16.41 9.57
CA ALA A 390 1.34 15.14 8.88
C ALA A 390 0.02 15.21 8.08
N ARG A 391 -1.06 15.72 8.69
CA ARG A 391 -2.36 15.89 8.01
C ARG A 391 -2.28 16.91 6.88
N LYS A 392 -1.57 18.02 7.09
CA LYS A 392 -1.38 19.07 6.06
C LYS A 392 -0.73 18.50 4.81
N TYR A 393 0.33 17.70 4.97
CA TYR A 393 0.96 17.01 3.83
C TYR A 393 -0.06 16.13 3.10
N ALA A 394 -0.82 15.30 3.82
CA ALA A 394 -1.83 14.44 3.20
C ALA A 394 -2.90 15.24 2.44
N GLN A 395 -3.36 16.36 2.99
CA GLN A 395 -4.33 17.25 2.34
C GLN A 395 -3.80 17.90 1.05
N GLU A 396 -2.52 18.27 1.04
CA GLU A 396 -1.88 18.91 -0.11
C GLU A 396 -1.61 17.92 -1.24
N PHE A 397 -1.12 16.72 -0.91
CA PHE A 397 -0.58 15.78 -1.89
C PHE A 397 -1.51 14.62 -2.25
N PHE A 398 -2.51 14.28 -1.43
CA PHE A 398 -3.40 13.13 -1.68
C PHE A 398 -4.77 13.53 -2.26
N ASN A 399 -4.83 14.68 -2.94
CA ASN A 399 -6.01 15.08 -3.69
C ASN A 399 -6.21 14.14 -4.89
N ILE A 400 -7.22 13.29 -4.82
CA ILE A 400 -7.47 12.24 -5.83
C ILE A 400 -7.80 12.80 -7.22
N GLU A 401 -8.44 13.96 -7.32
CA GLU A 401 -8.74 14.58 -8.62
C GLU A 401 -7.44 14.99 -9.33
N ARG A 402 -6.54 15.71 -8.64
CA ARG A 402 -5.23 16.09 -9.19
C ARG A 402 -4.35 14.90 -9.54
N ILE A 403 -4.44 13.81 -8.76
CA ILE A 403 -3.72 12.58 -9.05
C ILE A 403 -4.30 11.93 -10.30
N THR A 404 -5.63 11.86 -10.42
CA THR A 404 -6.31 11.28 -11.58
C THR A 404 -6.01 12.06 -12.86
N ASP A 405 -5.87 13.39 -12.80
CA ASP A 405 -5.43 14.22 -13.93
C ASP A 405 -4.07 13.74 -14.48
N LYS A 406 -3.14 13.36 -13.59
CA LYS A 406 -1.83 12.81 -13.99
C LYS A 406 -1.98 11.46 -14.69
N PHE A 407 -2.88 10.59 -14.22
CA PHE A 407 -3.16 9.32 -14.89
C PHE A 407 -3.79 9.53 -16.26
N GLU A 408 -4.79 10.42 -16.38
CA GLU A 408 -5.42 10.75 -17.67
C GLU A 408 -4.41 11.28 -18.69
N SER A 409 -3.37 12.01 -18.26
CA SER A 409 -2.30 12.48 -19.15
C SER A 409 -1.48 11.36 -19.81
N LEU A 410 -1.59 10.13 -19.29
CA LEU A 410 -0.88 8.95 -19.80
C LEU A 410 -1.71 8.12 -20.79
N PHE A 411 -3.01 8.36 -20.87
CA PHE A 411 -3.96 7.52 -21.61
C PHE A 411 -3.84 7.64 -23.13
#